data_AF-A0A2V8H9E1-F1
#
_entry.id   AF-A0A2V8H9E1-F1
#
_cell.length_a   1.000
_cell.length_b   1.000
_cell.length_c   1.000
_cell.angle_alpha   90.00
_cell.angle_beta   90.00
_cell.angle_gamma   90.00
#
_symmetry.space_group_name_H-M   'P 1'
#
loop_
_entity.id
_entity.type
_entity.pdbx_description
1 polymer ?
#
loop_
_entity_poly.entity_id
_entity_poly.type
_entity_poly.pdbx_seq_one_letter_code
_entity_poly.pdbx_strand_id
1 'polypeptide(L)'
;MTVHRLAAATLAVAAAIPSPARTVARISWADAAPLHSRLAAHGITAGGFPAYVQRVHQSNLRRVREGDLDHLIFYALQSARFTDLPPIEPALSAKGLVESLAPRERDTFLRTSRAPLARIPVPVRSRVGALIRAVDLPSQDPRLAYFRALVNETFPVRSARLPGLLHEYLRAMRFLYEKEFVAQRSPGAADAVAGLYRARGLSTDTEVEAGYLVYLGLAILRSLDPNVRVRRVLIVGPGLDLAPRTGLLEAGPPESYQPWAVIDALIGLRLSRADDL
;
A
#
# COMPACT_ATOMS: atom_id res chain seq x y z
N MET A 1 51.49 34.95 9.89
CA MET A 1 50.51 33.91 10.30
C MET A 1 49.23 34.15 9.54
N THR A 2 49.07 33.45 8.41
CA THR A 2 47.92 33.60 7.51
C THR A 2 47.68 32.22 6.90
N VAL A 3 46.63 31.55 7.39
CA VAL A 3 46.26 30.19 6.98
C VAL A 3 45.39 30.32 5.73
N HIS A 4 45.91 29.94 4.56
CA HIS A 4 45.12 29.78 3.35
C HIS A 4 44.27 28.51 3.46
N ARG A 5 42.95 28.66 3.55
CA ARG A 5 41.99 27.56 3.40
C ARG A 5 41.73 27.35 1.90
N LEU A 6 42.26 26.26 1.35
CA LEU A 6 41.84 25.70 0.07
C LEU A 6 40.48 25.02 0.25
N ALA A 7 39.43 25.59 -0.33
CA ALA A 7 38.15 24.92 -0.48
C ALA A 7 38.13 24.21 -1.85
N ALA A 8 38.21 22.88 -1.83
CA ALA A 8 37.99 22.06 -3.02
C ALA A 8 36.48 21.97 -3.28
N ALA A 9 36.03 22.58 -4.37
CA ALA A 9 34.66 22.43 -4.86
C ALA A 9 34.59 21.16 -5.73
N THR A 10 34.04 20.07 -5.17
CA THR A 10 33.71 18.88 -5.94
C THR A 10 32.40 19.11 -6.68
N LEU A 11 32.48 19.45 -7.98
CA LEU A 11 31.32 19.47 -8.87
C LEU A 11 30.91 18.01 -9.16
N ALA A 12 29.86 17.53 -8.50
CA ALA A 12 29.21 16.27 -8.86
C ALA A 12 28.31 16.51 -10.08
N VAL A 13 28.82 16.23 -11.28
CA VAL A 13 28.01 16.16 -12.50
C VAL A 13 27.25 14.83 -12.47
N ALA A 14 26.00 14.87 -12.01
CA ALA A 14 25.07 13.76 -12.16
C ALA A 14 24.65 13.67 -13.64
N ALA A 15 25.35 12.85 -14.41
CA ALA A 15 24.90 12.46 -15.74
C ALA A 15 23.64 11.60 -15.59
N ALA A 16 22.47 12.20 -15.82
CA ALA A 16 21.23 11.46 -16.00
C ALA A 16 21.34 10.67 -17.32
N ILE A 17 21.73 9.41 -17.24
CA ILE A 17 21.62 8.48 -18.36
C ILE A 17 20.12 8.25 -18.58
N PRO A 18 19.54 8.66 -19.73
CA PRO A 18 18.14 8.37 -19.99
C PRO A 18 17.98 6.87 -20.18
N SER A 19 17.33 6.20 -19.23
CA SER A 19 16.88 4.82 -19.41
C SER A 19 15.96 4.75 -20.62
N PRO A 20 16.20 3.87 -21.61
CA PRO A 20 15.28 3.69 -22.72
C PRO A 20 13.92 3.30 -22.15
N ALA A 21 12.85 3.91 -22.66
CA ALA A 21 11.49 3.58 -22.31
C ALA A 21 11.29 2.07 -22.54
N ARG A 22 11.33 1.31 -21.44
CA ARG A 22 11.19 -0.14 -21.47
C ARG A 22 9.77 -0.41 -21.91
N THR A 23 9.57 -0.82 -23.17
CA THR A 23 8.28 -1.29 -23.65
C THR A 23 7.87 -2.46 -22.77
N VAL A 24 6.91 -2.22 -21.88
CA VAL A 24 6.37 -3.25 -20.98
C VAL A 24 5.62 -4.25 -21.86
N ALA A 25 6.28 -5.35 -22.20
CA ALA A 25 5.66 -6.44 -22.96
C ALA A 25 4.47 -6.98 -22.15
N ARG A 26 3.29 -6.98 -22.76
CA ARG A 26 2.10 -7.58 -22.15
C ARG A 26 2.21 -9.09 -22.29
N ILE A 27 1.84 -9.80 -21.23
CA ILE A 27 1.71 -11.26 -21.23
C ILE A 27 0.75 -11.66 -22.35
N SER A 28 1.23 -12.53 -23.24
CA SER A 28 0.45 -13.09 -24.35
C SER A 28 -0.20 -14.42 -23.95
N TRP A 29 -1.11 -14.93 -24.78
CA TRP A 29 -1.65 -16.27 -24.58
C TRP A 29 -0.54 -17.32 -24.59
N ALA A 30 0.45 -17.19 -25.47
CA ALA A 30 1.56 -18.14 -25.56
C ALA A 30 2.38 -18.21 -24.25
N ASP A 31 2.60 -17.07 -23.59
CA ASP A 31 3.32 -17.00 -22.31
C ASP A 31 2.57 -17.72 -21.18
N ALA A 32 1.24 -17.88 -21.32
CA ALA A 32 0.38 -18.55 -20.35
C ALA A 32 0.16 -20.04 -20.66
N ALA A 33 0.96 -20.67 -21.54
CA ALA A 33 0.79 -22.07 -21.96
C ALA A 33 0.53 -23.07 -20.82
N PRO A 34 1.27 -23.04 -19.69
CA PRO A 34 1.01 -23.97 -18.58
C PRO A 34 -0.36 -23.80 -17.91
N LEU A 35 -1.03 -22.66 -18.13
CA LEU A 35 -2.29 -22.28 -17.50
C LEU A 35 -3.49 -22.38 -18.44
N HIS A 36 -3.30 -22.73 -19.72
CA HIS A 36 -4.39 -22.73 -20.72
C HIS A 36 -5.61 -23.53 -20.31
N SER A 37 -5.44 -24.75 -19.80
CA SER A 37 -6.57 -25.59 -19.36
C SER A 37 -7.36 -24.94 -18.22
N ARG A 38 -6.67 -24.34 -17.25
CA ARG A 38 -7.30 -23.62 -16.13
C ARG A 38 -7.99 -22.34 -16.61
N LEU A 39 -7.36 -21.59 -17.50
CA LEU A 39 -7.94 -20.37 -18.08
C LEU A 39 -9.20 -20.69 -18.89
N ALA A 40 -9.16 -21.73 -19.72
CA ALA A 40 -10.29 -22.21 -20.51
C ALA A 40 -11.45 -22.69 -19.62
N ALA A 41 -11.15 -23.39 -18.51
CA ALA A 41 -12.17 -23.79 -17.53
C ALA A 41 -12.89 -22.59 -16.88
N HIS A 42 -12.29 -21.39 -16.89
CA HIS A 42 -12.90 -20.14 -16.44
C HIS A 42 -13.42 -19.28 -17.60
N GLY A 43 -13.59 -19.86 -18.80
CA GLY A 43 -14.13 -19.17 -19.97
C GLY A 43 -13.16 -18.20 -20.67
N ILE A 44 -11.86 -18.24 -20.33
CA ILE A 44 -10.83 -17.41 -20.96
C ILE A 44 -10.21 -18.20 -22.11
N THR A 45 -10.47 -17.76 -23.33
CA THR A 45 -9.94 -18.37 -24.57
C THR A 45 -8.77 -17.57 -25.14
N ALA A 46 -8.02 -18.16 -26.07
CA ALA A 46 -6.95 -17.46 -26.77
C ALA A 46 -7.39 -16.12 -27.40
N GLY A 47 -8.56 -16.10 -28.06
CA GLY A 47 -9.12 -14.89 -28.66
C GLY A 47 -9.58 -13.85 -27.62
N GLY A 48 -10.06 -14.30 -26.45
CA GLY A 48 -10.50 -13.42 -25.36
C GLY A 48 -9.38 -12.96 -24.42
N PHE A 49 -8.20 -13.59 -24.48
CA PHE A 49 -7.11 -13.38 -23.52
C PHE A 49 -6.58 -11.95 -23.48
N PRO A 50 -6.33 -11.25 -24.61
CA PRO A 50 -5.87 -9.87 -24.58
C PRO A 50 -6.85 -8.94 -23.85
N ALA A 51 -8.15 -9.12 -24.10
CA ALA A 51 -9.20 -8.34 -23.43
C ALA A 51 -9.27 -8.66 -21.94
N TYR A 52 -9.07 -9.93 -21.55
CA TYR A 52 -8.97 -10.33 -20.14
C TYR A 52 -7.77 -9.64 -19.44
N VAL A 53 -6.57 -9.71 -20.02
CA VAL A 53 -5.37 -9.07 -19.47
C VAL A 53 -5.58 -7.56 -19.31
N GLN A 54 -6.18 -6.90 -20.31
CA GLN A 54 -6.48 -5.48 -20.22
C GLN A 54 -7.48 -5.17 -19.11
N ARG A 55 -8.56 -5.94 -18.96
CA ARG A 55 -9.54 -5.76 -17.86
C ARG A 55 -8.89 -5.94 -16.50
N VAL A 56 -8.07 -6.98 -16.33
CA VAL A 56 -7.33 -7.23 -15.08
C VAL A 56 -6.39 -6.08 -14.78
N HIS A 57 -5.65 -5.59 -15.78
CA HIS A 57 -4.75 -4.46 -15.61
C HIS A 57 -5.48 -3.18 -15.16
N GLN A 58 -6.57 -2.81 -15.83
CA GLN A 58 -7.36 -1.64 -15.43
C GLN A 58 -7.96 -1.80 -14.03
N SER A 59 -8.41 -3.01 -13.69
CA SER A 59 -8.88 -3.32 -12.33
C SER A 59 -7.77 -3.15 -11.30
N ASN A 60 -6.56 -3.65 -11.58
CA ASN A 60 -5.42 -3.54 -10.67
C ASN A 60 -4.98 -2.08 -10.51
N LEU A 61 -4.91 -1.28 -11.58
CA LEU A 61 -4.58 0.15 -11.48
C LEU A 61 -5.55 0.89 -10.57
N ARG A 62 -6.86 0.66 -10.75
CA ARG A 62 -7.89 1.25 -9.88
C ARG A 62 -7.71 0.81 -8.43
N ARG A 63 -7.52 -0.49 -8.19
CA ARG A 63 -7.39 -1.04 -6.83
C ARG A 63 -6.11 -0.57 -6.15
N VAL A 64 -5.00 -0.42 -6.88
CA VAL A 64 -3.76 0.16 -6.34
C VAL A 64 -4.02 1.59 -5.88
N ARG A 65 -4.66 2.43 -6.71
CA ARG A 65 -5.03 3.80 -6.33
C ARG A 65 -5.97 3.83 -5.11
N GLU A 66 -6.96 2.94 -5.03
CA GLU A 66 -7.83 2.81 -3.85
C GLU A 66 -7.03 2.42 -2.60
N GLY A 67 -6.05 1.52 -2.74
CA GLY A 67 -5.12 1.16 -1.68
C GLY A 67 -4.25 2.34 -1.24
N ASP A 68 -3.68 3.10 -2.18
CA ASP A 68 -2.88 4.29 -1.88
C ASP A 68 -3.70 5.34 -1.12
N LEU A 69 -4.98 5.49 -1.46
CA LEU A 69 -5.91 6.37 -0.75
C LEU A 69 -6.23 5.85 0.65
N ASP A 70 -6.37 4.54 0.87
CA ASP A 70 -6.49 3.99 2.23
C ASP A 70 -5.27 4.39 3.08
N HIS A 71 -4.07 4.25 2.51
CA HIS A 71 -2.82 4.57 3.20
C HIS A 71 -2.69 6.06 3.49
N LEU A 72 -3.10 6.93 2.55
CA LEU A 72 -3.18 8.36 2.78
C LEU A 72 -4.10 8.71 3.96
N ILE A 73 -5.23 8.01 4.10
CA ILE A 73 -6.12 8.22 5.25
C ILE A 73 -5.46 7.78 6.55
N PHE A 74 -4.80 6.62 6.60
CA PHE A 74 -4.11 6.19 7.81
C PHE A 74 -2.97 7.13 8.17
N TYR A 75 -2.17 7.56 7.19
CA TYR A 75 -1.17 8.61 7.35
C TYR A 75 -1.79 9.90 7.91
N ALA A 76 -2.91 10.36 7.35
CA ALA A 76 -3.64 11.53 7.83
C ALA A 76 -4.05 11.38 9.31
N LEU A 77 -4.49 10.18 9.72
CA LEU A 77 -4.94 9.94 11.09
C LEU A 77 -3.78 9.79 12.09
N GLN A 78 -2.66 9.20 11.69
CA GLN A 78 -1.64 8.73 12.64
C GLN A 78 -0.31 9.50 12.60
N SER A 79 0.09 10.06 11.46
CA SER A 79 1.44 10.66 11.31
C SER A 79 1.59 11.98 12.05
N ALA A 80 2.73 12.16 12.72
CA ALA A 80 3.10 13.44 13.34
C ALA A 80 3.89 14.34 12.37
N ARG A 81 4.27 13.85 11.18
CA ARG A 81 5.23 14.53 10.29
C ARG A 81 4.70 15.79 9.61
N PHE A 82 3.39 16.03 9.67
CA PHE A 82 2.75 17.19 9.03
C PHE A 82 1.92 18.04 10.00
N THR A 83 1.77 17.61 11.25
CA THR A 83 0.92 18.30 12.23
C THR A 83 1.22 17.84 13.66
N ASP A 84 1.07 18.77 14.61
CA ASP A 84 1.15 18.49 16.06
C ASP A 84 -0.20 18.06 16.68
N LEU A 85 -1.24 17.88 15.86
CA LEU A 85 -2.51 17.35 16.36
C LEU A 85 -2.30 15.93 16.92
N PRO A 86 -3.05 15.52 17.96
CA PRO A 86 -2.95 14.16 18.48
C PRO A 86 -3.24 13.12 17.38
N PRO A 87 -2.51 11.99 17.36
CA PRO A 87 -2.80 10.89 16.45
C PRO A 87 -4.15 10.25 16.81
N ILE A 88 -4.82 9.71 15.80
CA ILE A 88 -6.12 9.05 15.91
C ILE A 88 -5.96 7.59 15.54
N GLU A 89 -6.34 6.71 16.46
CA GLU A 89 -6.34 5.26 16.23
C GLU A 89 -7.43 4.86 15.21
N PRO A 90 -7.08 4.38 13.99
CA PRO A 90 -8.04 4.22 12.91
C PRO A 90 -9.19 3.25 13.24
N ALA A 91 -8.91 2.13 13.91
CA ALA A 91 -9.95 1.16 14.29
C ALA A 91 -10.96 1.78 15.28
N LEU A 92 -10.47 2.54 16.27
CA LEU A 92 -11.35 3.24 17.21
C LEU A 92 -12.14 4.37 16.53
N SER A 93 -11.52 5.08 15.58
CA SER A 93 -12.20 6.10 14.77
C SER A 93 -13.33 5.50 13.92
N ALA A 94 -13.09 4.32 13.32
CA ALA A 94 -14.10 3.58 12.57
C ALA A 94 -15.28 3.17 13.45
N LYS A 95 -15.00 2.59 14.62
CA LYS A 95 -16.02 2.20 15.61
C LYS A 95 -16.84 3.42 16.06
N GLY A 96 -16.17 4.49 16.49
CA GLY A 96 -16.84 5.71 16.94
C GLY A 96 -17.72 6.35 15.88
N LEU A 97 -17.27 6.36 14.61
CA LEU A 97 -18.09 6.82 13.49
C LEU A 97 -19.37 5.99 13.39
N VAL A 98 -19.26 4.66 13.28
CA VAL A 98 -20.42 3.78 13.05
C VAL A 98 -21.40 3.83 14.22
N GLU A 99 -20.90 3.85 15.45
CA GLU A 99 -21.72 3.91 16.67
C GLU A 99 -22.46 5.25 16.80
N SER A 100 -21.90 6.34 16.27
CA SER A 100 -22.53 7.67 16.28
C SER A 100 -23.65 7.84 15.24
N LEU A 101 -23.71 7.00 14.21
CA LEU A 101 -24.72 7.09 13.14
C LEU A 101 -26.09 6.60 13.64
N ALA A 102 -27.15 7.31 13.22
CA ALA A 102 -28.52 6.84 13.42
C ALA A 102 -28.76 5.52 12.66
N PRO A 103 -29.70 4.66 13.07
CA PRO A 103 -29.86 3.32 12.48
C PRO A 103 -29.94 3.31 10.93
N ARG A 104 -30.76 4.18 10.34
CA ARG A 104 -30.88 4.27 8.87
C ARG A 104 -29.61 4.79 8.18
N GLU A 105 -28.91 5.73 8.81
CA GLU A 105 -27.64 6.25 8.30
C GLU A 105 -26.56 5.17 8.37
N ARG A 106 -26.52 4.41 9.47
CA ARG A 106 -25.62 3.28 9.68
C ARG A 106 -25.80 2.20 8.62
N ASP A 107 -27.03 1.76 8.38
CA ASP A 107 -27.33 0.75 7.36
C ASP A 107 -26.88 1.20 5.95
N THR A 108 -27.12 2.47 5.64
CA THR A 108 -26.69 3.07 4.38
C THR A 108 -25.17 3.12 4.28
N PHE A 109 -24.49 3.54 5.35
CA PHE A 109 -23.04 3.59 5.42
C PHE A 109 -22.41 2.21 5.25
N LEU A 110 -22.89 1.18 5.97
CA LEU A 110 -22.34 -0.17 5.89
C LEU A 110 -22.55 -0.81 4.50
N ARG A 111 -23.61 -0.42 3.78
CA ARG A 111 -23.83 -0.92 2.40
C ARG A 111 -23.03 -0.15 1.34
N THR A 112 -22.84 1.16 1.51
CA THR A 112 -22.42 2.06 0.41
C THR A 112 -21.19 2.89 0.70
N SER A 113 -20.67 2.84 1.93
CA SER A 113 -19.64 3.75 2.44
C SER A 113 -20.05 5.23 2.45
N ARG A 114 -21.34 5.55 2.34
CA ARG A 114 -21.84 6.93 2.33
C ARG A 114 -22.48 7.31 3.67
N ALA A 115 -22.07 8.45 4.20
CA ALA A 115 -22.66 9.12 5.35
C ALA A 115 -22.49 10.64 5.18
N PRO A 116 -23.32 11.47 5.83
CA PRO A 116 -23.11 12.92 5.82
C PRO A 116 -21.72 13.27 6.36
N LEU A 117 -20.94 14.07 5.64
CA LEU A 117 -19.57 14.43 6.07
C LEU A 117 -19.54 15.16 7.42
N ALA A 118 -20.65 15.81 7.80
CA ALA A 118 -20.83 16.42 9.12
C ALA A 118 -20.72 15.42 10.28
N ARG A 119 -21.00 14.12 10.03
CA ARG A 119 -20.87 13.02 11.01
C ARG A 119 -19.42 12.63 11.28
N ILE A 120 -18.47 12.99 10.41
CA ILE A 120 -17.06 12.71 10.62
C ILE A 120 -16.56 13.56 11.80
N PRO A 121 -15.91 12.99 12.84
CA PRO A 121 -15.49 13.76 14.00
C PRO A 121 -14.63 14.99 13.67
N VAL A 122 -14.77 16.07 14.47
CA VAL A 122 -13.97 17.30 14.30
C VAL A 122 -12.46 17.01 14.26
N PRO A 123 -11.88 16.19 15.16
CA PRO A 123 -10.44 15.90 15.11
C PRO A 123 -9.98 15.29 13.77
N VAL A 124 -10.77 14.39 13.19
CA VAL A 124 -10.49 13.80 11.87
C VAL A 124 -10.47 14.89 10.80
N ARG A 125 -11.51 15.75 10.75
CA ARG A 125 -11.57 16.84 9.77
C ARG A 125 -10.40 17.81 9.91
N SER A 126 -10.00 18.12 11.15
CA SER A 126 -8.85 18.98 11.42
C SER A 126 -7.54 18.39 10.91
N ARG A 127 -7.31 17.09 11.13
CA ARG A 127 -6.12 16.39 10.62
C ARG A 127 -6.10 16.30 9.10
N VAL A 128 -7.24 15.95 8.47
CA VAL A 128 -7.36 15.97 7.00
C VAL A 128 -7.09 17.38 6.45
N GLY A 129 -7.61 18.43 7.09
CA GLY A 129 -7.31 19.81 6.73
C GLY A 129 -5.83 20.16 6.85
N ALA A 130 -5.15 19.69 7.90
CA ALA A 130 -3.71 19.87 8.08
C ALA A 130 -2.88 19.12 7.01
N LEU A 131 -3.25 17.88 6.69
CA LEU A 131 -2.62 17.11 5.62
C LEU A 131 -2.73 17.85 4.29
N ILE A 132 -3.92 18.36 3.95
CA ILE A 132 -4.11 19.09 2.69
C ILE A 132 -3.19 20.32 2.63
N ARG A 133 -3.08 21.10 3.70
CA ARG A 133 -2.14 22.24 3.75
C ARG A 133 -0.69 21.79 3.56
N ALA A 134 -0.30 20.67 4.15
CA ALA A 134 1.05 20.14 4.01
C ALA A 134 1.35 19.68 2.58
N VAL A 135 0.45 18.94 1.93
CA VAL A 135 0.66 18.47 0.55
C VAL A 135 0.52 19.58 -0.49
N ASP A 136 -0.11 20.71 -0.15
CA ASP A 136 -0.15 21.91 -1.00
C ASP A 136 1.21 22.61 -1.12
N LEU A 137 2.15 22.33 -0.21
CA LEU A 137 3.52 22.85 -0.25
C LEU A 137 4.49 21.77 -0.78
N PRO A 138 5.57 22.17 -1.49
CA PRO A 138 6.69 21.27 -1.74
C PRO A 138 7.31 20.79 -0.42
N SER A 139 7.72 19.53 -0.36
CA SER A 139 8.36 18.95 0.82
C SER A 139 9.56 18.10 0.39
N GLN A 140 10.61 18.14 1.21
CA GLN A 140 11.73 17.19 1.12
C GLN A 140 11.41 15.86 1.80
N ASP A 141 10.27 15.79 2.50
CA ASP A 141 9.77 14.54 3.06
C ASP A 141 9.24 13.64 1.93
N PRO A 142 9.84 12.47 1.69
CA PRO A 142 9.46 11.58 0.60
C PRO A 142 8.01 11.06 0.72
N ARG A 143 7.47 10.87 1.93
CA ARG A 143 6.06 10.46 2.12
C ARG A 143 5.12 11.58 1.71
N LEU A 144 5.40 12.81 2.12
CA LEU A 144 4.59 13.97 1.70
C LEU A 144 4.72 14.24 0.20
N ALA A 145 5.90 14.06 -0.40
CA ALA A 145 6.09 14.18 -1.84
C ALA A 145 5.26 13.15 -2.61
N TYR A 146 5.26 11.90 -2.15
CA TYR A 146 4.43 10.82 -2.70
C TYR A 146 2.94 11.14 -2.58
N PHE A 147 2.46 11.49 -1.38
CA PHE A 147 1.04 11.80 -1.16
C PHE A 147 0.59 13.07 -1.86
N ARG A 148 1.47 14.05 -2.06
CA ARG A 148 1.20 15.22 -2.91
C ARG A 148 0.91 14.80 -4.35
N ALA A 149 1.71 13.90 -4.92
CA ALA A 149 1.47 13.40 -6.28
C ALA A 149 0.12 12.69 -6.37
N LEU A 150 -0.17 11.77 -5.43
CA LEU A 150 -1.44 11.04 -5.36
C LEU A 150 -2.65 11.98 -5.25
N VAL A 151 -2.58 12.99 -4.39
CA VAL A 151 -3.65 13.97 -4.18
C VAL A 151 -3.85 14.87 -5.41
N ASN A 152 -2.76 15.31 -6.06
CA ASN A 152 -2.83 16.13 -7.27
C ASN A 152 -3.46 15.35 -8.44
N GLU A 153 -3.12 14.07 -8.60
CA GLU A 153 -3.70 13.20 -9.62
C GLU A 153 -5.17 12.89 -9.32
N THR A 154 -5.48 12.56 -8.07
CA THR A 154 -6.82 12.10 -7.68
C THR A 154 -7.82 13.24 -7.57
N PHE A 155 -7.39 14.38 -7.04
CA PHE A 155 -8.19 15.56 -6.75
C PHE A 155 -7.49 16.82 -7.32
N PRO A 156 -7.46 16.96 -8.67
CA PRO A 156 -6.74 18.06 -9.32
C PRO A 156 -7.30 19.42 -8.94
N VAL A 157 -8.61 19.50 -8.69
CA VAL A 157 -9.28 20.71 -8.23
C VAL A 157 -9.13 20.84 -6.71
N ARG A 158 -8.47 21.91 -6.27
CA ARG A 158 -8.14 22.13 -4.85
C ARG A 158 -9.35 22.15 -3.91
N SER A 159 -10.49 22.69 -4.35
CA SER A 159 -11.73 22.72 -3.57
C SER A 159 -12.36 21.33 -3.38
N ALA A 160 -12.04 20.38 -4.26
CA ALA A 160 -12.54 19.00 -4.18
C ALA A 160 -11.73 18.12 -3.20
N ARG A 161 -10.53 18.54 -2.77
CA ARG A 161 -9.63 17.72 -1.94
C ARG A 161 -10.23 17.37 -0.59
N LEU A 162 -10.76 18.36 0.14
CA LEU A 162 -11.34 18.12 1.45
C LEU A 162 -12.55 17.19 1.39
N PRO A 163 -13.62 17.48 0.61
CA PRO A 163 -14.73 16.54 0.51
C PRO A 163 -14.28 15.18 -0.05
N GLY A 164 -13.36 15.14 -1.03
CA GLY A 164 -12.82 13.91 -1.59
C GLY A 164 -12.13 13.02 -0.55
N LEU A 165 -11.17 13.56 0.21
CA LEU A 165 -10.47 12.81 1.26
C LEU A 165 -11.40 12.41 2.41
N LEU A 166 -12.43 13.21 2.71
CA LEU A 166 -13.43 12.80 3.70
C LEU A 166 -14.31 11.63 3.20
N HIS A 167 -14.58 11.52 1.90
CA HIS A 167 -15.22 10.32 1.34
C HIS A 167 -14.29 9.11 1.38
N GLU A 168 -13.00 9.29 1.09
CA GLU A 168 -12.02 8.20 1.23
C GLU A 168 -11.87 7.75 2.69
N TYR A 169 -11.95 8.68 3.64
CA TYR A 169 -12.04 8.34 5.07
C TYR A 169 -13.25 7.44 5.35
N LEU A 170 -14.44 7.79 4.87
CA LEU A 170 -15.64 6.97 5.06
C LEU A 170 -15.46 5.56 4.47
N ARG A 171 -14.85 5.45 3.28
CA ARG A 171 -14.56 4.16 2.63
C ARG A 171 -13.59 3.32 3.48
N ALA A 172 -12.49 3.91 3.94
CA ALA A 172 -11.51 3.23 4.77
C ALA A 172 -12.10 2.80 6.13
N MET A 173 -12.91 3.66 6.76
CA MET A 173 -13.54 3.35 8.06
C MET A 173 -14.57 2.24 7.95
N ARG A 174 -15.31 2.14 6.84
CA ARG A 174 -16.23 1.01 6.64
C ARG A 174 -15.47 -0.31 6.64
N PHE A 175 -14.41 -0.39 5.83
CA PHE A 175 -13.57 -1.58 5.74
C PHE A 175 -12.98 -1.94 7.10
N LEU A 176 -12.39 -0.96 7.82
CA LEU A 176 -11.82 -1.20 9.14
C LEU A 176 -12.88 -1.67 10.13
N TYR A 177 -14.07 -1.09 10.10
CA TYR A 177 -15.16 -1.50 10.98
C TYR A 177 -15.59 -2.95 10.71
N GLU A 178 -15.86 -3.26 9.44
CA GLU A 178 -16.23 -4.60 8.99
C GLU A 178 -15.15 -5.62 9.36
N LYS A 179 -13.86 -5.28 9.19
CA LYS A 179 -12.75 -6.18 9.51
C LYS A 179 -12.61 -6.41 11.02
N GLU A 180 -12.44 -5.34 11.81
CA GLU A 180 -12.02 -5.43 13.22
C GLU A 180 -13.18 -5.76 14.17
N PHE A 181 -14.41 -5.35 13.84
CA PHE A 181 -15.54 -5.47 14.79
C PHE A 181 -16.64 -6.41 14.33
N VAL A 182 -16.65 -6.83 13.06
CA VAL A 182 -17.65 -7.75 12.51
C VAL A 182 -17.02 -9.08 12.10
N ALA A 183 -16.15 -9.09 11.09
CA ALA A 183 -15.60 -10.31 10.50
C ALA A 183 -14.69 -11.08 11.46
N GLN A 184 -13.84 -10.41 12.24
CA GLN A 184 -13.01 -11.10 13.25
C GLN A 184 -13.83 -11.81 14.34
N ARG A 185 -15.09 -11.43 14.52
CA ARG A 185 -15.99 -11.99 15.55
C ARG A 185 -16.98 -13.01 14.98
N SER A 186 -16.97 -13.24 13.67
CA SER A 186 -17.88 -14.19 13.05
C SER A 186 -17.39 -15.64 13.20
N PRO A 187 -18.30 -16.63 13.25
CA PRO A 187 -17.92 -18.01 12.96
C PRO A 187 -17.21 -18.06 11.59
N GLY A 188 -16.06 -18.73 11.50
CA GLY A 188 -15.25 -18.73 10.28
C GLY A 188 -14.58 -17.39 9.96
N ALA A 189 -14.11 -16.68 11.00
CA ALA A 189 -13.47 -15.36 10.88
C ALA A 189 -12.40 -15.27 9.77
N ALA A 190 -11.60 -16.33 9.57
CA ALA A 190 -10.59 -16.37 8.51
C ALA A 190 -11.19 -16.17 7.11
N ASP A 191 -12.28 -16.86 6.78
CA ASP A 191 -12.95 -16.76 5.48
C ASP A 191 -13.67 -15.42 5.31
N ALA A 192 -14.30 -14.92 6.39
CA ALA A 192 -14.96 -13.62 6.41
C ALA A 192 -13.95 -12.48 6.15
N VAL A 193 -12.81 -12.50 6.84
CA VAL A 193 -11.72 -11.53 6.65
C VAL A 193 -11.12 -11.66 5.25
N ALA A 194 -10.87 -12.88 4.77
CA ALA A 194 -10.38 -13.10 3.40
C ALA A 194 -11.36 -12.54 2.35
N GLY A 195 -12.67 -12.67 2.59
CA GLY A 195 -13.71 -12.06 1.78
C GLY A 195 -13.58 -10.54 1.65
N LEU A 196 -13.31 -9.84 2.75
CA LEU A 196 -13.10 -8.40 2.75
C LEU A 196 -11.86 -7.99 1.93
N TYR A 197 -10.74 -8.71 2.08
CA TYR A 197 -9.52 -8.42 1.33
C TYR A 197 -9.64 -8.67 -0.18
N ARG A 198 -10.50 -9.60 -0.62
CA ARG A 198 -10.75 -9.84 -2.06
C ARG A 198 -11.29 -8.60 -2.78
N ALA A 199 -12.12 -7.81 -2.11
CA ALA A 199 -12.76 -6.63 -2.68
C ALA A 199 -12.02 -5.31 -2.38
N ARG A 200 -11.05 -5.32 -1.45
CA ARG A 200 -10.28 -4.13 -1.06
C ARG A 200 -9.34 -3.66 -2.18
N GLY A 201 -9.01 -2.37 -2.15
CA GLY A 201 -7.83 -1.84 -2.82
C GLY A 201 -6.55 -2.62 -2.48
N LEU A 202 -5.61 -2.65 -3.41
CA LEU A 202 -4.32 -3.32 -3.26
C LEU A 202 -3.38 -2.39 -2.52
N SER A 203 -2.92 -2.81 -1.35
CA SER A 203 -1.93 -2.07 -0.57
C SER A 203 -0.61 -1.99 -1.32
N THR A 204 -0.10 -0.77 -1.51
CA THR A 204 1.30 -0.52 -1.89
C THR A 204 2.21 -0.44 -0.68
N ASP A 205 1.66 -0.53 0.52
CA ASP A 205 2.42 -0.52 1.76
C ASP A 205 2.88 -1.93 2.14
N THR A 206 4.07 -2.01 2.72
CA THR A 206 4.72 -3.27 3.10
C THR A 206 4.58 -3.52 4.60
N GLU A 207 4.60 -4.80 5.01
CA GLU A 207 4.62 -5.22 6.41
C GLU A 207 5.95 -5.88 6.73
N VAL A 208 6.61 -5.46 7.80
CA VAL A 208 7.87 -6.08 8.25
C VAL A 208 7.61 -7.52 8.67
N GLU A 209 6.48 -7.78 9.31
CA GLU A 209 6.05 -9.09 9.80
C GLU A 209 5.83 -10.09 8.65
N ALA A 210 5.48 -9.61 7.46
CA ALA A 210 5.37 -10.47 6.28
C ALA A 210 6.72 -11.11 5.92
N GLY A 211 7.84 -10.43 6.21
CA GLY A 211 9.18 -10.98 6.04
C GLY A 211 9.44 -12.21 6.91
N TYR A 212 8.86 -12.26 8.12
CA TYR A 212 8.98 -13.43 9.00
C TYR A 212 8.27 -14.67 8.44
N LEU A 213 7.09 -14.49 7.83
CA LEU A 213 6.38 -15.61 7.17
C LEU A 213 7.16 -16.14 5.96
N VAL A 214 7.81 -15.25 5.20
CA VAL A 214 8.70 -15.65 4.10
C VAL A 214 9.87 -16.48 4.63
N TYR A 215 10.51 -16.04 5.72
CA TYR A 215 11.58 -16.79 6.36
C TYR A 215 11.13 -18.20 6.77
N LEU A 216 9.98 -18.31 7.44
CA LEU A 216 9.42 -19.60 7.86
C LEU A 216 9.15 -20.53 6.67
N GLY A 217 8.56 -20.01 5.59
CA GLY A 217 8.31 -20.78 4.37
C GLY A 217 9.59 -21.32 3.73
N LEU A 218 10.63 -20.49 3.66
CA LEU A 218 11.95 -20.89 3.16
C LEU A 218 12.63 -21.91 4.09
N ALA A 219 12.47 -21.78 5.40
CA ALA A 219 13.01 -22.73 6.37
C ALA A 219 12.35 -24.11 6.22
N ILE A 220 11.04 -24.15 6.00
CA ILE A 220 10.30 -25.39 5.71
C ILE A 220 10.84 -26.02 4.43
N LEU A 221 11.00 -25.24 3.35
CA LEU A 221 11.58 -25.73 2.09
C LEU A 221 12.97 -26.36 2.32
N ARG A 222 13.82 -25.69 3.10
CA ARG A 222 15.16 -26.20 3.46
C ARG A 222 15.11 -27.50 4.27
N SER A 223 14.13 -27.65 5.17
CA SER A 223 13.97 -28.88 5.96
C SER A 223 13.46 -30.06 5.14
N LEU A 224 12.63 -29.80 4.13
CA LEU A 224 12.08 -30.83 3.26
C LEU A 224 13.12 -31.32 2.25
N ASP A 225 13.99 -30.43 1.79
CA ASP A 225 15.12 -30.77 0.92
C ASP A 225 16.41 -30.02 1.33
N PRO A 226 17.32 -30.67 2.08
CA PRO A 226 18.60 -30.08 2.47
C PRO A 226 19.56 -29.78 1.31
N ASN A 227 19.26 -30.20 0.09
CA ASN A 227 20.06 -29.91 -1.10
C ASN A 227 19.46 -28.81 -1.98
N VAL A 228 18.24 -28.34 -1.67
CA VAL A 228 17.59 -27.29 -2.44
C VAL A 228 18.43 -26.01 -2.47
N ARG A 229 18.51 -25.40 -3.64
CA ARG A 229 19.21 -24.13 -3.88
C ARG A 229 18.30 -23.18 -4.64
N VAL A 230 18.22 -21.96 -4.15
CA VAL A 230 17.47 -20.88 -4.78
C VAL A 230 18.49 -19.90 -5.36
N ARG A 231 18.36 -19.54 -6.63
CA ARG A 231 19.25 -18.58 -7.31
C ARG A 231 18.53 -17.38 -7.89
N ARG A 232 17.21 -17.48 -8.02
CA ARG A 232 16.38 -16.48 -8.68
C ARG A 232 15.09 -16.37 -7.92
N VAL A 233 14.79 -15.17 -7.44
CA VAL A 233 13.54 -14.83 -6.79
C VAL A 233 12.91 -13.69 -7.57
N LEU A 234 11.65 -13.87 -7.93
CA LEU A 234 10.79 -12.78 -8.39
C LEU A 234 9.97 -12.28 -7.21
N ILE A 235 10.12 -11.01 -6.86
CA ILE A 235 9.28 -10.34 -5.87
C ILE A 235 8.25 -9.49 -6.61
N VAL A 236 6.97 -9.72 -6.33
CA VAL A 236 5.86 -9.02 -6.98
C VAL A 236 5.18 -8.12 -5.96
N GLY A 237 5.24 -6.81 -6.17
CA GLY A 237 4.63 -5.82 -5.28
C GLY A 237 5.28 -5.74 -3.90
N PRO A 238 6.59 -5.39 -3.81
CA PRO A 238 7.32 -5.44 -2.54
C PRO A 238 6.90 -4.32 -1.56
N GLY A 239 6.10 -3.36 -2.05
CA GLY A 239 5.55 -2.23 -1.32
C GLY A 239 6.60 -1.24 -0.79
N LEU A 240 6.14 -0.15 -0.18
CA LEU A 240 6.93 0.87 0.52
C LEU A 240 6.23 1.23 1.82
N ASP A 241 6.93 1.38 2.94
CA ASP A 241 6.32 1.75 4.24
C ASP A 241 5.93 3.25 4.31
N LEU A 242 4.86 3.60 3.62
CA LEU A 242 4.39 4.97 3.44
C LEU A 242 3.59 5.53 4.61
N ALA A 243 2.87 4.68 5.36
CA ALA A 243 2.04 5.12 6.47
C ALA A 243 2.47 4.46 7.78
N PRO A 244 2.49 5.20 8.90
CA PRO A 244 2.68 4.58 10.20
C PRO A 244 1.54 3.62 10.44
N ARG A 245 1.87 2.38 10.74
CA ARG A 245 0.92 1.41 11.30
C ARG A 245 0.98 1.54 12.82
N THR A 246 -0.07 1.11 13.51
CA THR A 246 -0.17 1.17 14.97
C THR A 246 1.13 0.74 15.66
N GLY A 247 1.91 1.70 16.16
CA GLY A 247 3.18 1.47 16.87
C GLY A 247 4.47 1.49 16.04
N LEU A 248 4.41 1.63 14.71
CA LEU A 248 5.59 1.75 13.84
C LEU A 248 6.10 3.20 13.80
N LEU A 249 7.39 3.36 14.09
CA LEU A 249 8.07 4.65 14.11
C LEU A 249 8.40 5.10 12.68
N GLU A 250 8.02 6.32 12.32
CA GLU A 250 8.40 6.97 11.05
C GLU A 250 9.85 7.51 11.11
N ALA A 251 10.78 6.67 11.56
CA ALA A 251 12.15 7.07 11.90
C ALA A 251 13.06 7.28 10.67
N GLY A 252 12.78 6.60 9.56
CA GLY A 252 13.56 6.64 8.32
C GLY A 252 12.75 7.05 7.08
N PRO A 253 13.40 7.22 5.91
CA PRO A 253 12.69 7.35 4.63
C PRO A 253 11.86 6.09 4.33
N PRO A 254 10.85 6.16 3.44
CA PRO A 254 10.08 5.00 3.05
C PRO A 254 10.95 4.02 2.26
N GLU A 255 10.92 2.76 2.66
CA GLU A 255 11.72 1.65 2.15
C GLU A 255 10.86 0.42 1.88
N SER A 256 11.39 -0.44 1.02
CA SER A 256 10.83 -1.76 0.76
C SER A 256 11.63 -2.80 1.53
N TYR A 257 11.02 -3.41 2.55
CA TYR A 257 11.71 -4.36 3.43
C TYR A 257 11.76 -5.79 2.85
N GLN A 258 10.81 -6.16 1.99
CA GLN A 258 10.70 -7.54 1.49
C GLN A 258 11.96 -8.03 0.74
N PRO A 259 12.60 -7.25 -0.15
CA PRO A 259 13.81 -7.69 -0.83
C PRO A 259 14.93 -8.06 0.15
N TRP A 260 15.15 -7.22 1.17
CA TRP A 260 16.15 -7.46 2.21
C TRP A 260 15.81 -8.69 3.05
N ALA A 261 14.56 -8.81 3.50
CA ALA A 261 14.10 -9.97 4.27
C ALA A 261 14.27 -11.29 3.49
N VAL A 262 14.02 -11.29 2.17
CA VAL A 262 14.24 -12.45 1.31
C VAL A 262 15.73 -12.79 1.19
N ILE A 263 16.58 -11.80 0.91
CA ILE A 263 18.03 -12.00 0.79
C ILE A 263 18.59 -12.58 2.09
N ASP A 264 18.25 -11.97 3.23
CA ASP A 264 18.70 -12.40 4.55
C ASP A 264 18.24 -13.83 4.87
N ALA A 265 16.97 -14.16 4.57
CA ALA A 265 16.45 -15.50 4.77
C ALA A 265 17.18 -16.55 3.90
N LEU A 266 17.41 -16.25 2.63
CA LEU A 266 18.07 -17.16 1.70
C LEU A 266 19.52 -17.46 2.10
N ILE A 267 20.27 -16.42 2.49
CA ILE A 267 21.66 -16.56 2.95
C ILE A 267 21.69 -17.27 4.31
N GLY A 268 20.88 -16.81 5.27
CA GLY A 268 20.84 -17.36 6.63
C GLY A 268 20.45 -18.84 6.68
N LEU A 269 19.52 -19.26 5.82
CA LEU A 269 19.08 -20.66 5.71
C LEU A 269 19.98 -21.50 4.77
N ARG A 270 21.05 -20.92 4.22
CA ARG A 270 21.98 -21.56 3.27
C ARG A 270 21.30 -22.09 2.01
N LEU A 271 20.23 -21.42 1.58
CA LEU A 271 19.53 -21.69 0.32
C LEU A 271 20.23 -21.02 -0.87
N SER A 272 20.99 -19.96 -0.61
CA SER A 272 21.78 -19.20 -1.59
C SER A 272 23.12 -18.77 -0.99
N ARG A 273 24.09 -18.42 -1.84
CA ARG A 273 25.28 -17.65 -1.44
C ARG A 273 25.06 -16.17 -1.74
N ALA A 274 25.83 -15.29 -1.09
CA ALA A 274 25.77 -13.86 -1.39
C ALA A 274 26.08 -13.58 -2.88
N ASP A 275 27.08 -14.27 -3.44
CA ASP A 275 27.46 -14.12 -4.86
C ASP A 275 26.39 -14.67 -5.85
N ASP A 276 25.37 -15.38 -5.36
CA ASP A 276 24.28 -15.91 -6.19
C ASP A 276 23.11 -14.91 -6.35
N LEU A 277 23.07 -13.81 -5.58
CA LEU A 277 21.92 -12.89 -5.44
C LEU A 277 22.27 -11.45 -5.87
#